data_AF-A0A6L8DI56-F1
#
_entry.id   AF-A0A6L8DI56-F1
#
_cell.length_a   1.000
_cell.length_b   1.000
_cell.length_c   1.000
_cell.angle_alpha   90.00
_cell.angle_beta   90.00
_cell.angle_gamma   90.00
#
_symmetry.space_group_name_H-M   'P 1'
#
loop_
_entity.id
_entity.type
_entity.pdbx_description
1 polymer ?
#
loop_
_entity_poly.entity_id
_entity_poly.type
_entity_poly.pdbx_seq_one_letter_code
_entity_poly.pdbx_strand_id
1 'polypeptide(L)'
;MSTHLKEAANQLTWWLRLPPTNLIDRGDHVRFRYALYLMIHQIATVLYGMNGLPETMHYPSRLEGARNRLNGLSRAPENAGVALWTLATERVPEKAWATASRLMRGTLALRNEPGGELGALEQGFEEGSFKPDQSRDPGELYALAAEIAERMRLLEGASAVALGGSLGRGFADRQSDIDLLVFGPGIPHEDERRRLIAAWPDIRHGPLIEPACDSVVLDGAMVHIRYWTRQTVEDMLAAFPGPPRPPEQRILAEELQCCHSLVDPDGRLGGWKAALDALPAELVKAVISEAQKRLPLFRNQWRKAQDADDRIHLYCLANQAVNDLLIALYMRNGRFLSTPRWTHKDTQAFDTLPVDLGTNLSRLVDGILDREDMVVRWTVLEGLWDKSEYLNTTVV
;
A
#
# COMPACT_ATOMS: atom_id res chain seq x y z
N MET A 1 11.50 3.00 -22.51
CA MET A 1 11.51 2.72 -21.05
C MET A 1 10.31 1.85 -20.73
N SER A 2 10.47 0.81 -19.93
CA SER A 2 9.31 -0.02 -19.53
C SER A 2 8.34 0.77 -18.67
N THR A 3 7.07 0.34 -18.65
CA THR A 3 6.02 0.93 -17.81
C THR A 3 6.38 0.85 -16.33
N HIS A 4 6.89 -0.29 -15.84
CA HIS A 4 7.22 -0.46 -14.42
C HIS A 4 8.39 0.41 -13.95
N LEU A 5 9.38 0.70 -14.80
CA LEU A 5 10.48 1.61 -14.45
C LEU A 5 9.94 3.03 -14.21
N LYS A 6 9.03 3.50 -15.09
CA LYS A 6 8.36 4.79 -14.92
C LYS A 6 7.52 4.81 -13.64
N GLU A 7 6.74 3.76 -13.42
CA GLU A 7 5.88 3.62 -12.26
C GLU A 7 6.69 3.59 -10.96
N ALA A 8 7.74 2.76 -10.87
CA ALA A 8 8.61 2.69 -9.70
C ALA A 8 9.20 4.06 -9.36
N ALA A 9 9.71 4.78 -10.34
CA ALA A 9 10.32 6.09 -10.10
C ALA A 9 9.28 7.17 -9.71
N ASN A 10 8.06 7.08 -10.24
CA ASN A 10 6.95 7.92 -9.78
C ASN A 10 6.59 7.60 -8.31
N GLN A 11 6.57 6.33 -7.94
CA GLN A 11 6.33 5.91 -6.54
C GLN A 11 7.45 6.39 -5.59
N LEU A 12 8.72 6.33 -5.99
CA LEU A 12 9.82 6.91 -5.18
C LEU A 12 9.64 8.42 -4.98
N THR A 13 9.21 9.13 -6.02
CA THR A 13 8.90 10.56 -5.93
C THR A 13 7.76 10.80 -4.94
N TRP A 14 6.72 9.97 -4.98
CA TRP A 14 5.61 10.02 -4.03
C TRP A 14 6.03 9.80 -2.58
N TRP A 15 6.87 8.81 -2.29
CA TRP A 15 7.38 8.60 -0.93
C TRP A 15 8.16 9.79 -0.38
N LEU A 16 8.91 10.51 -1.23
CA LEU A 16 9.62 11.72 -0.82
C LEU A 16 8.67 12.91 -0.59
N ARG A 17 7.53 12.95 -1.31
CA ARG A 17 6.49 13.99 -1.14
C ARG A 17 5.66 13.76 0.11
N LEU A 18 5.30 12.50 0.38
CA LEU A 18 4.54 12.04 1.53
C LEU A 18 5.37 11.03 2.33
N PRO A 19 6.38 11.50 3.09
CA PRO A 19 7.17 10.64 3.95
C PRO A 19 6.29 9.81 4.88
N PRO A 20 6.60 8.53 5.14
CA PRO A 20 5.84 7.70 6.08
C PRO A 20 6.15 8.05 7.54
N THR A 21 6.57 9.29 7.84
CA THR A 21 6.91 9.72 9.21
C THR A 21 5.69 9.71 10.11
N ASN A 22 4.49 9.95 9.56
CA ASN A 22 3.23 9.77 10.28
C ASN A 22 3.04 8.34 10.79
N LEU A 23 3.56 7.32 10.08
CA LEU A 23 3.49 5.93 10.55
C LEU A 23 4.43 5.70 11.75
N ILE A 24 5.56 6.40 11.79
CA ILE A 24 6.49 6.39 12.92
C ILE A 24 5.81 7.05 14.13
N ASP A 25 5.27 8.25 13.94
CA ASP A 25 4.60 9.02 15.00
C ASP A 25 3.41 8.26 15.62
N ARG A 26 2.64 7.55 14.78
CA ARG A 26 1.52 6.70 15.20
C ARG A 26 1.94 5.38 15.85
N GLY A 27 3.22 5.00 15.78
CA GLY A 27 3.68 3.67 16.18
C GLY A 27 3.14 2.53 15.31
N ASP A 28 2.73 2.79 14.07
CA ASP A 28 2.23 1.78 13.12
C ASP A 28 3.40 1.02 12.49
N HIS A 29 4.12 0.26 13.33
CA HIS A 29 5.38 -0.37 12.98
C HIS A 29 5.25 -1.33 11.79
N VAL A 30 4.18 -2.14 11.75
CA VAL A 30 3.97 -3.12 10.69
C VAL A 30 3.81 -2.42 9.33
N ARG A 31 2.99 -1.36 9.27
CA ARG A 31 2.77 -0.60 8.05
C ARG A 31 4.03 0.15 7.62
N PHE A 32 4.77 0.73 8.56
CA PHE A 32 6.05 1.39 8.27
C PHE A 32 7.06 0.43 7.64
N ARG A 33 7.22 -0.77 8.21
CA ARG A 33 8.13 -1.79 7.67
C ARG A 33 7.69 -2.30 6.30
N TYR A 34 6.39 -2.47 6.10
CA TYR A 34 5.84 -2.81 4.79
C TYR A 34 6.11 -1.70 3.75
N ALA A 35 6.02 -0.42 4.13
CA ALA A 35 6.36 0.70 3.24
C ALA A 35 7.85 0.65 2.83
N LEU A 36 8.77 0.38 3.78
CA LEU A 36 10.19 0.20 3.46
C LEU A 36 10.42 -0.99 2.51
N TYR A 37 9.68 -2.09 2.68
CA TYR A 37 9.70 -3.22 1.74
C TYR A 37 9.34 -2.78 0.32
N LEU A 38 8.29 -1.99 0.14
CA LEU A 38 7.92 -1.46 -1.18
C LEU A 38 9.00 -0.54 -1.76
N MET A 39 9.58 0.34 -0.93
CA MET A 39 10.67 1.22 -1.36
C MET A 39 11.90 0.44 -1.83
N ILE A 40 12.30 -0.63 -1.13
CA ILE A 40 13.40 -1.51 -1.54
C ILE A 40 13.15 -2.04 -2.95
N HIS A 41 11.95 -2.56 -3.22
CA HIS A 41 11.59 -3.06 -4.55
C HIS A 41 11.59 -1.98 -5.64
N GLN A 42 11.08 -0.80 -5.32
CA GLN A 42 11.01 0.31 -6.27
C GLN A 42 12.41 0.85 -6.59
N ILE A 43 13.27 1.04 -5.59
CA ILE A 43 14.67 1.45 -5.77
C ILE A 43 15.41 0.43 -6.64
N ALA A 44 15.33 -0.86 -6.32
CA ALA A 44 15.98 -1.91 -7.09
C ALA A 44 15.44 -1.98 -8.53
N THR A 45 14.13 -1.78 -8.73
CA THR A 45 13.52 -1.74 -10.06
C THR A 45 14.07 -0.59 -10.89
N VAL A 46 14.19 0.60 -10.29
CA VAL A 46 14.75 1.76 -10.99
C VAL A 46 16.20 1.53 -11.37
N LEU A 47 17.01 1.08 -10.42
CA LEU A 47 18.43 0.85 -10.63
C LEU A 47 18.67 -0.27 -11.66
N TYR A 48 17.98 -1.41 -11.57
CA TYR A 48 18.11 -2.47 -12.58
C TYR A 48 17.66 -2.02 -13.96
N GLY A 49 16.52 -1.33 -14.07
CA GLY A 49 16.03 -0.81 -15.34
C GLY A 49 17.00 0.17 -16.00
N MET A 50 17.62 1.07 -15.23
CA MET A 50 18.65 2.00 -15.72
C MET A 50 19.94 1.31 -16.22
N ASN A 51 20.17 0.07 -15.81
CA ASN A 51 21.32 -0.75 -16.19
C ASN A 51 20.93 -1.89 -17.15
N GLY A 52 19.72 -1.88 -17.72
CA GLY A 52 19.27 -2.90 -18.69
C GLY A 52 19.05 -4.29 -18.09
N LEU A 53 18.92 -4.40 -16.76
CA LEU A 53 18.68 -5.66 -16.06
C LEU A 53 17.18 -5.92 -15.88
N PRO A 54 16.76 -7.19 -15.71
CA PRO A 54 15.37 -7.52 -15.41
C PRO A 54 14.87 -6.81 -14.14
N GLU A 55 13.77 -6.08 -14.27
CA GLU A 55 13.12 -5.32 -13.18
C GLU A 55 12.73 -6.21 -11.99
N THR A 56 12.70 -5.66 -10.77
CA THR A 56 12.41 -6.43 -9.55
C THR A 56 11.00 -6.26 -9.00
N MET A 57 10.17 -5.44 -9.64
CA MET A 57 8.84 -5.09 -9.11
C MET A 57 8.01 -6.35 -8.89
N HIS A 58 7.42 -6.49 -7.69
CA HIS A 58 6.57 -7.61 -7.25
C HIS A 58 7.23 -8.98 -7.00
N TYR A 59 8.55 -9.15 -7.18
CA TYR A 59 9.21 -10.45 -7.03
C TYR A 59 10.42 -10.39 -6.09
N PRO A 60 10.27 -10.74 -4.79
CA PRO A 60 11.40 -10.80 -3.85
C PRO A 60 12.56 -11.68 -4.32
N SER A 61 12.28 -12.76 -5.04
CA SER A 61 13.31 -13.62 -5.64
C SER A 61 14.27 -12.89 -6.58
N ARG A 62 13.86 -11.77 -7.19
CA ARG A 62 14.73 -10.96 -8.05
C ARG A 62 15.75 -10.11 -7.26
N LEU A 63 15.59 -10.04 -5.94
CA LEU A 63 16.51 -9.40 -5.00
C LEU A 63 17.55 -10.36 -4.42
N GLU A 64 17.59 -11.62 -4.86
CA GLU A 64 18.67 -12.53 -4.49
C GLU A 64 20.04 -11.92 -4.88
N GLY A 65 20.94 -11.85 -3.89
CA GLY A 65 22.26 -11.25 -4.01
C GLY A 65 22.24 -9.72 -4.22
N ALA A 66 21.13 -9.03 -3.91
CA ALA A 66 20.94 -7.61 -4.22
C ALA A 66 22.07 -6.72 -3.70
N ARG A 67 22.63 -7.02 -2.51
CA ARG A 67 23.74 -6.23 -1.94
C ARG A 67 24.92 -6.11 -2.90
N ASN A 68 25.42 -7.24 -3.41
CA ASN A 68 26.58 -7.24 -4.29
C ASN A 68 26.22 -6.74 -5.69
N ARG A 69 25.06 -7.16 -6.20
CA ARG A 69 24.58 -6.78 -7.53
C ARG A 69 24.39 -5.27 -7.67
N LEU A 70 23.75 -4.62 -6.70
CA LEU A 70 23.48 -3.18 -6.74
C LEU A 70 24.74 -2.34 -6.54
N ASN A 71 25.70 -2.79 -5.72
CA ASN A 71 26.99 -2.13 -5.59
C ASN A 71 27.84 -2.21 -6.87
N GLY A 72 27.64 -3.26 -7.67
CA GLY A 72 28.37 -3.47 -8.93
C GLY A 72 27.74 -2.81 -10.16
N LEU A 73 26.64 -2.06 -10.02
CA LEU A 73 26.01 -1.38 -11.15
C LEU A 73 26.83 -0.18 -11.61
N SER A 74 26.85 0.05 -12.92
CA SER A 74 27.53 1.22 -13.50
C SER A 74 26.75 2.51 -13.27
N ARG A 75 25.40 2.43 -13.20
CA ARG A 75 24.53 3.56 -12.86
C ARG A 75 23.79 3.29 -11.54
N ALA A 76 24.42 3.61 -10.42
CA ALA A 76 23.80 3.55 -9.10
C ALA A 76 24.46 4.55 -8.12
N PRO A 77 23.74 4.96 -7.06
CA PRO A 77 24.38 5.68 -5.96
C PRO A 77 25.50 4.85 -5.36
N GLU A 78 26.54 5.51 -4.87
CA GLU A 78 27.66 4.82 -4.24
C GLU A 78 27.16 3.93 -3.10
N ASN A 79 27.61 2.67 -3.08
CA ASN A 79 27.23 1.68 -2.08
C ASN A 79 25.71 1.42 -1.97
N ALA A 80 24.95 1.54 -3.07
CA ALA A 80 23.49 1.34 -3.08
C ALA A 80 23.04 0.01 -2.45
N GLY A 81 23.78 -1.09 -2.69
CA GLY A 81 23.51 -2.38 -2.07
C GLY A 81 23.80 -2.42 -0.57
N VAL A 82 24.80 -1.68 -0.07
CA VAL A 82 25.04 -1.51 1.37
C VAL A 82 23.93 -0.67 2.01
N ALA A 83 23.43 0.35 1.31
CA ALA A 83 22.32 1.15 1.78
C ALA A 83 21.04 0.31 1.91
N LEU A 84 20.70 -0.52 0.92
CA LEU A 84 19.56 -1.45 1.04
C LEU A 84 19.76 -2.49 2.14
N TRP A 85 20.98 -3.00 2.32
CA TRP A 85 21.30 -3.87 3.45
C TRP A 85 21.00 -3.17 4.78
N THR A 86 21.43 -1.92 4.92
CA THR A 86 21.17 -1.12 6.12
C THR A 86 19.67 -0.95 6.36
N LEU A 87 18.87 -0.73 5.31
CA LEU A 87 17.40 -0.69 5.44
C LEU A 87 16.80 -1.99 5.98
N ALA A 88 17.30 -3.12 5.50
CA ALA A 88 16.85 -4.44 5.91
C ALA A 88 17.28 -4.82 7.35
N THR A 89 18.29 -4.14 7.92
CA THR A 89 18.84 -4.47 9.25
C THR A 89 18.58 -3.40 10.32
N GLU A 90 18.28 -2.15 9.95
CA GLU A 90 18.07 -1.05 10.88
C GLU A 90 16.73 -1.16 11.61
N ARG A 91 16.77 -1.18 12.95
CA ARG A 91 15.59 -1.29 13.83
C ARG A 91 15.00 0.06 14.24
N VAL A 92 15.78 1.13 14.16
CA VAL A 92 15.31 2.49 14.48
C VAL A 92 14.59 3.10 13.27
N PRO A 93 13.26 3.34 13.32
CA PRO A 93 12.49 3.78 12.17
C PRO A 93 13.03 5.06 11.51
N GLU A 94 13.45 6.04 12.29
CA GLU A 94 13.94 7.33 11.81
C GLU A 94 15.25 7.16 11.03
N LYS A 95 16.13 6.26 11.47
CA LYS A 95 17.39 5.94 10.77
C LYS A 95 17.14 5.16 9.49
N ALA A 96 16.19 4.22 9.53
CA ALA A 96 15.78 3.48 8.34
C ALA A 96 15.20 4.43 7.29
N TRP A 97 14.32 5.34 7.68
CA TRP A 97 13.78 6.36 6.79
C TRP A 97 14.85 7.32 6.25
N ALA A 98 15.77 7.79 7.10
CA ALA A 98 16.88 8.65 6.67
C ALA A 98 17.76 7.97 5.61
N THR A 99 18.00 6.66 5.74
CA THR A 99 18.72 5.87 4.76
C THR A 99 17.90 5.72 3.47
N ALA A 100 16.59 5.43 3.57
CA ALA A 100 15.73 5.19 2.42
C ALA A 100 15.58 6.45 1.58
N SER A 101 15.26 7.58 2.23
CA SER A 101 15.10 8.88 1.57
C SER A 101 16.37 9.34 0.86
N ARG A 102 17.55 9.17 1.47
CA ARG A 102 18.84 9.46 0.83
C ARG A 102 19.06 8.62 -0.42
N LEU A 103 18.81 7.31 -0.31
CA LEU A 103 18.99 6.39 -1.44
C LEU A 103 18.01 6.71 -2.58
N MET A 104 16.73 6.97 -2.27
CA MET A 104 15.73 7.37 -3.27
C MET A 104 16.13 8.65 -4.01
N ARG A 105 16.62 9.68 -3.30
CA ARG A 105 17.10 10.92 -3.94
C ARG A 105 18.28 10.66 -4.86
N GLY A 106 19.26 9.86 -4.42
CA GLY A 106 20.39 9.47 -5.27
C GLY A 106 19.94 8.72 -6.53
N THR A 107 19.03 7.75 -6.37
CA THR A 107 18.46 6.98 -7.49
C THR A 107 17.71 7.89 -8.49
N LEU A 108 16.89 8.83 -8.00
CA LEU A 108 16.15 9.77 -8.86
C LEU A 108 17.06 10.82 -9.52
N ALA A 109 18.12 11.28 -8.84
CA ALA A 109 19.10 12.20 -9.41
C ALA A 109 19.79 11.59 -10.64
N LEU A 110 20.28 10.35 -10.52
CA LEU A 110 20.93 9.62 -11.63
C LEU A 110 19.99 9.35 -12.81
N ARG A 111 18.68 9.25 -12.55
CA ARG A 111 17.66 9.13 -13.61
C ARG A 111 17.53 10.42 -14.43
N ASN A 112 17.72 11.57 -13.80
CA ASN A 112 17.48 12.90 -14.39
C ASN A 112 18.75 13.58 -14.94
N GLU A 113 19.90 12.90 -14.99
CA GLU A 113 21.16 13.49 -15.50
C GLU A 113 21.09 13.88 -16.99
N PRO A 114 21.64 15.04 -17.40
CA PRO A 114 21.62 15.49 -18.79
C PRO A 114 22.39 14.52 -19.70
N GLY A 115 21.70 13.92 -20.67
CA GLY A 115 22.28 12.93 -21.60
C GLY A 115 21.65 11.54 -21.53
N GLY A 116 20.80 11.26 -20.55
CA GLY A 116 19.85 10.14 -20.64
C GLY A 116 18.69 10.48 -21.57
N GLU A 117 18.24 9.55 -22.42
CA GLU A 117 17.03 9.66 -23.27
C GLU A 117 15.70 9.84 -22.48
N LEU A 118 15.76 10.24 -21.21
CA LEU A 118 14.66 10.13 -20.27
C LEU A 118 14.31 11.53 -19.75
N GLY A 119 13.27 12.08 -20.37
CA GLY A 119 12.84 13.46 -20.24
C GLY A 119 12.53 13.93 -18.83
N ALA A 120 12.61 15.25 -18.69
CA ALA A 120 12.30 16.05 -17.52
C ALA A 120 10.99 15.61 -16.85
N LEU A 121 11.10 15.06 -15.64
CA LEU A 121 10.07 15.33 -14.63
C LEU A 121 10.24 16.81 -14.28
N GLU A 122 9.28 17.61 -14.74
CA GLU A 122 9.28 19.06 -14.68
C GLU A 122 9.62 19.61 -13.28
N GLN A 123 10.31 20.74 -13.35
CA GLN A 123 10.77 21.60 -12.28
C GLN A 123 9.62 22.04 -11.36
N GLY A 124 9.93 22.19 -10.06
CA GLY A 124 9.13 23.03 -9.15
C GLY A 124 8.31 22.33 -8.07
N PHE A 125 8.80 21.25 -7.44
CA PHE A 125 8.09 20.64 -6.33
C PHE A 125 8.89 20.72 -5.04
N GLU A 126 8.52 21.67 -4.17
CA GLU A 126 9.09 21.81 -2.83
C GLU A 126 8.71 20.61 -1.97
N GLU A 127 9.70 20.08 -1.26
CA GLU A 127 9.50 19.02 -0.29
C GLU A 127 8.50 19.47 0.79
N GLY A 128 7.46 18.67 1.01
CA GLY A 128 6.40 19.01 1.96
C GLY A 128 5.31 19.95 1.43
N SER A 129 5.33 20.33 0.15
CA SER A 129 4.22 21.09 -0.50
C SER A 129 2.84 20.43 -0.38
N PHE A 130 2.81 19.13 -0.08
CA PHE A 130 1.61 18.32 0.12
C PHE A 130 1.41 17.87 1.58
N LYS A 131 2.16 18.44 2.55
CA LYS A 131 1.90 18.13 3.96
C LYS A 131 0.55 18.73 4.36
N PRO A 132 -0.42 17.92 4.78
CA PRO A 132 -1.67 18.44 5.29
C PRO A 132 -1.42 19.25 6.56
N ASP A 133 -2.30 20.20 6.85
CA ASP A 133 -2.38 20.85 8.14
C ASP A 133 -2.76 19.79 9.19
N GLN A 134 -1.76 19.37 9.98
CA GLN A 134 -1.91 18.33 10.99
C GLN A 134 -2.57 18.84 12.29
N SER A 135 -3.13 20.06 12.29
CA SER A 135 -3.86 20.60 13.44
C SER A 135 -5.35 20.28 13.43
N ARG A 136 -5.91 19.86 12.30
CA ARG A 136 -7.36 19.64 12.14
C ARG A 136 -7.85 18.45 12.96
N ASP A 137 -9.01 18.62 13.56
CA ASP A 137 -9.71 17.52 14.22
C ASP A 137 -10.40 16.61 13.19
N PRO A 138 -10.48 15.28 13.42
CA PRO A 138 -11.19 14.37 12.52
C PRO A 138 -12.64 14.79 12.19
N GLY A 139 -13.35 15.46 13.10
CA GLY A 139 -14.69 15.98 12.84
C GLY A 139 -14.71 17.09 11.77
N GLU A 140 -13.68 17.94 11.74
CA GLU A 140 -13.52 18.97 10.71
C GLU A 140 -13.19 18.36 9.35
N LEU A 141 -12.32 17.34 9.32
CA LEU A 141 -12.01 16.59 8.10
C LEU A 141 -13.26 15.90 7.53
N TYR A 142 -14.09 15.34 8.41
CA TYR A 142 -15.35 14.71 8.00
C TYR A 142 -16.34 15.73 7.42
N ALA A 143 -16.51 16.90 8.06
CA ALA A 143 -17.37 17.96 7.56
C ALA A 143 -16.91 18.45 6.18
N LEU A 144 -15.60 18.68 6.01
CA LEU A 144 -15.01 19.06 4.73
C LEU A 144 -15.24 17.97 3.67
N ALA A 145 -15.06 16.69 4.02
CA ALA A 145 -15.30 15.59 3.09
C ALA A 145 -16.77 15.53 2.62
N ALA A 146 -17.73 15.79 3.51
CA ALA A 146 -19.15 15.85 3.16
C ALA A 146 -19.46 17.00 2.18
N GLU A 147 -18.86 18.17 2.39
CA GLU A 147 -18.98 19.29 1.45
C GLU A 147 -18.39 18.97 0.08
N ILE A 148 -17.20 18.35 0.03
CA ILE A 148 -16.58 17.95 -1.23
C ILE A 148 -17.44 16.89 -1.92
N ALA A 149 -18.02 15.95 -1.18
CA ALA A 149 -18.90 14.91 -1.75
C ALA A 149 -20.12 15.53 -2.46
N GLU A 150 -20.74 16.58 -1.90
CA GLU A 150 -21.81 17.31 -2.59
C GLU A 150 -21.33 18.03 -3.86
N ARG A 151 -20.11 18.60 -3.84
CA ARG A 151 -19.50 19.16 -5.06
C ARG A 151 -19.26 18.06 -6.10
N MET A 152 -18.89 16.85 -5.66
CA MET A 152 -18.62 15.72 -6.54
C MET A 152 -19.86 15.10 -7.15
N ARG A 153 -21.02 15.23 -6.49
CA ARG A 153 -22.32 14.85 -7.04
C ARG A 153 -22.68 15.62 -8.33
N LEU A 154 -22.03 16.76 -8.59
CA LEU A 154 -22.23 17.54 -9.81
C LEU A 154 -21.50 16.97 -11.04
N LEU A 155 -20.61 15.98 -10.87
CA LEU A 155 -20.02 15.27 -12.01
C LEU A 155 -21.10 14.50 -12.75
N GLU A 156 -21.10 14.60 -14.08
CA GLU A 156 -22.07 13.89 -14.89
C GLU A 156 -21.92 12.38 -14.68
N GLY A 157 -23.01 11.72 -14.29
CA GLY A 157 -23.04 10.28 -14.05
C GLY A 157 -22.52 9.82 -12.68
N ALA A 158 -22.04 10.71 -11.79
CA ALA A 158 -21.74 10.30 -10.42
C ALA A 158 -23.03 9.78 -9.73
N SER A 159 -23.03 8.50 -9.35
CA SER A 159 -24.17 7.82 -8.75
C SER A 159 -24.07 7.69 -7.24
N ALA A 160 -22.85 7.64 -6.70
CA ALA A 160 -22.60 7.66 -5.28
C ALA A 160 -21.22 8.23 -4.94
N VAL A 161 -21.08 8.80 -3.74
CA VAL A 161 -19.82 9.26 -3.18
C VAL A 161 -19.70 8.74 -1.75
N ALA A 162 -18.55 8.14 -1.43
CA ALA A 162 -18.26 7.61 -0.12
C ALA A 162 -16.93 8.12 0.42
N LEU A 163 -16.79 8.13 1.73
CA LEU A 163 -15.55 8.37 2.45
C LEU A 163 -14.83 7.06 2.67
N GLY A 164 -13.62 6.94 2.15
CA GLY A 164 -12.72 5.81 2.32
C GLY A 164 -11.67 6.05 3.41
N GLY A 165 -10.60 5.26 3.35
CA GLY A 165 -9.42 5.51 4.15
C GLY A 165 -9.63 5.43 5.66
N SER A 166 -8.88 6.24 6.39
CA SER A 166 -8.96 6.29 7.85
C SER A 166 -10.27 6.89 8.37
N LEU A 167 -10.86 7.85 7.64
CA LEU A 167 -12.13 8.47 7.99
C LEU A 167 -13.30 7.50 7.80
N GLY A 168 -13.36 6.79 6.67
CA GLY A 168 -14.40 5.76 6.43
C GLY A 168 -14.38 4.65 7.47
N ARG A 169 -13.18 4.28 7.95
CA ARG A 169 -12.98 3.29 9.02
C ARG A 169 -13.29 3.80 10.43
N GLY A 170 -13.48 5.11 10.61
CA GLY A 170 -13.61 5.72 11.94
C GLY A 170 -12.30 5.74 12.76
N PHE A 171 -11.14 5.65 12.09
CA PHE A 171 -9.82 5.62 12.71
C PHE A 171 -9.00 6.89 12.50
N ALA A 172 -9.59 7.89 11.86
CA ALA A 172 -8.92 9.14 11.55
C ALA A 172 -8.36 9.83 12.79
N ASP A 173 -7.22 10.47 12.61
CA ASP A 173 -6.57 11.33 13.59
C ASP A 173 -6.12 12.61 12.90
N ARG A 174 -5.40 13.48 13.61
CA ARG A 174 -4.96 14.77 13.08
C ARG A 174 -3.97 14.69 11.92
N GLN A 175 -3.37 13.52 11.68
CA GLN A 175 -2.46 13.28 10.56
C GLN A 175 -3.17 12.59 9.37
N SER A 176 -4.49 12.47 9.40
CA SER A 176 -5.27 11.84 8.34
C SER A 176 -5.49 12.77 7.15
N ASP A 177 -5.49 12.17 5.99
CA ASP A 177 -6.00 12.70 4.73
C ASP A 177 -7.48 12.35 4.55
N ILE A 178 -8.09 12.95 3.53
CA ILE A 178 -9.45 12.66 3.08
C ILE A 178 -9.37 11.77 1.83
N ASP A 179 -9.82 10.52 1.94
CA ASP A 179 -10.00 9.63 0.79
C ASP A 179 -11.48 9.63 0.38
N LEU A 180 -11.82 10.12 -0.81
CA LEU A 180 -13.16 10.04 -1.40
C LEU A 180 -13.20 8.97 -2.49
N LEU A 181 -14.30 8.23 -2.53
CA LEU A 181 -14.61 7.21 -3.53
C LEU A 181 -15.83 7.68 -4.31
N VAL A 182 -15.67 7.94 -5.60
CA VAL A 182 -16.74 8.39 -6.50
C VAL A 182 -17.10 7.24 -7.43
N PHE A 183 -18.37 6.86 -7.45
CA PHE A 183 -18.90 5.78 -8.27
C PHE A 183 -19.78 6.33 -9.39
N GLY A 184 -19.68 5.76 -10.59
CA GLY A 184 -20.48 6.17 -11.74
C GLY A 184 -20.47 5.12 -12.86
N PRO A 185 -21.16 5.35 -13.99
CA PRO A 185 -21.15 4.43 -15.13
C PRO A 185 -19.78 4.41 -15.86
N GLY A 186 -18.96 5.43 -15.66
CA GLY A 186 -17.61 5.55 -16.19
C GLY A 186 -16.76 6.49 -15.35
N ILE A 187 -15.45 6.52 -15.60
CA ILE A 187 -14.55 7.51 -15.03
C ILE A 187 -14.69 8.80 -15.86
N PRO A 188 -15.02 9.97 -15.26
CA PRO A 188 -15.15 11.23 -15.99
C PRO A 188 -13.84 11.61 -16.70
N HIS A 189 -13.92 12.34 -17.80
CA HIS A 189 -12.72 12.72 -18.56
C HIS A 189 -11.81 13.64 -17.73
N GLU A 190 -10.48 13.55 -17.90
CA GLU A 190 -9.51 14.36 -17.15
C GLU A 190 -9.82 15.86 -17.21
N ASP A 191 -10.13 16.40 -18.39
CA ASP A 191 -10.47 17.83 -18.55
C ASP A 191 -11.75 18.25 -17.81
N GLU A 192 -12.70 17.34 -17.63
CA GLU A 192 -13.91 17.60 -16.86
C GLU A 192 -13.60 17.65 -15.36
N ARG A 193 -12.87 16.66 -14.86
CA ARG A 193 -12.44 16.61 -13.46
C ARG A 193 -11.57 17.82 -13.10
N ARG A 194 -10.62 18.16 -13.98
CA ARG A 194 -9.75 19.33 -13.83
C ARG A 194 -10.55 20.63 -13.80
N ARG A 195 -11.53 20.82 -14.70
CA ARG A 195 -12.40 22.01 -14.70
C ARG A 195 -13.25 22.11 -13.45
N LEU A 196 -13.86 21.01 -13.01
CA LEU A 196 -14.69 20.98 -11.82
C LEU A 196 -13.88 21.33 -10.57
N ILE A 197 -12.74 20.66 -10.39
CA ILE A 197 -11.85 20.90 -9.26
C ILE A 197 -11.35 22.34 -9.31
N ALA A 198 -10.83 22.82 -10.44
CA ALA A 198 -10.34 24.20 -10.58
C ALA A 198 -11.40 25.30 -10.32
N ALA A 199 -12.69 24.98 -10.36
CA ALA A 199 -13.76 25.91 -10.00
C ALA A 199 -14.00 26.03 -8.49
N TRP A 200 -13.35 25.21 -7.66
CA TRP A 200 -13.50 25.28 -6.20
C TRP A 200 -12.75 26.50 -5.64
N PRO A 201 -13.41 27.35 -4.84
CA PRO A 201 -12.83 28.61 -4.37
C PRO A 201 -11.63 28.43 -3.42
N ASP A 202 -11.51 27.27 -2.79
CA ASP A 202 -10.59 27.03 -1.66
C ASP A 202 -9.32 26.26 -2.05
N ILE A 203 -9.10 26.05 -3.35
CA ILE A 203 -7.93 25.34 -3.84
C ILE A 203 -6.70 26.23 -3.80
N ARG A 204 -5.67 25.75 -3.12
CA ARG A 204 -4.39 26.46 -3.01
C ARG A 204 -3.39 26.09 -4.11
N HIS A 205 -3.47 24.85 -4.61
CA HIS A 205 -2.57 24.31 -5.62
C HIS A 205 -3.35 23.55 -6.69
N GLY A 206 -2.92 23.65 -7.95
CA GLY A 206 -3.54 22.90 -9.04
C GLY A 206 -3.59 21.40 -8.73
N PRO A 207 -4.69 20.70 -9.06
CA PRO A 207 -4.82 19.30 -8.73
C PRO A 207 -3.84 18.45 -9.54
N LEU A 208 -3.29 17.43 -8.89
CA LEU A 208 -2.61 16.34 -9.57
C LEU A 208 -3.67 15.36 -10.05
N ILE A 209 -3.85 15.31 -11.37
CA ILE A 209 -4.82 14.45 -12.02
C ILE A 209 -4.11 13.20 -12.53
N GLU A 210 -4.52 12.03 -12.06
CA GLU A 210 -3.99 10.72 -12.45
C GLU A 210 -5.12 9.84 -13.03
N PRO A 211 -4.80 8.72 -13.70
CA PRO A 211 -5.83 7.79 -14.14
C PRO A 211 -6.67 7.30 -12.95
N ALA A 212 -7.96 7.65 -12.95
CA ALA A 212 -8.94 7.27 -11.92
C ALA A 212 -8.64 7.75 -10.49
N CYS A 213 -7.70 8.69 -10.29
CA CYS A 213 -7.42 9.26 -8.98
C CYS A 213 -6.95 10.71 -9.12
N ASP A 214 -7.52 11.62 -8.35
CA ASP A 214 -7.12 13.02 -8.32
C ASP A 214 -6.65 13.37 -6.90
N SER A 215 -5.59 14.17 -6.78
CA SER A 215 -5.06 14.63 -5.49
C SER A 215 -5.02 16.15 -5.43
N VAL A 216 -5.57 16.73 -4.37
CA VAL A 216 -5.67 18.19 -4.18
C VAL A 216 -5.49 18.55 -2.71
N VAL A 217 -4.94 19.75 -2.45
CA VAL A 217 -4.94 20.34 -1.10
C VAL A 217 -6.06 21.37 -1.02
N LEU A 218 -7.06 21.09 -0.20
CA LEU A 218 -8.23 21.94 0.02
C LEU A 218 -8.26 22.37 1.49
N ASP A 219 -8.22 23.68 1.73
CA ASP A 219 -8.23 24.22 3.10
C ASP A 219 -7.20 23.54 4.03
N GLY A 220 -5.99 23.33 3.51
CA GLY A 220 -4.91 22.65 4.23
C GLY A 220 -5.05 21.13 4.37
N ALA A 221 -6.19 20.52 4.03
CA ALA A 221 -6.34 19.06 4.03
C ALA A 221 -5.90 18.46 2.69
N MET A 222 -5.18 17.34 2.74
CA MET A 222 -4.96 16.50 1.56
C MET A 222 -6.25 15.75 1.25
N VAL A 223 -6.68 15.80 -0.01
CA VAL A 223 -7.85 15.10 -0.52
C VAL A 223 -7.44 14.23 -1.71
N HIS A 224 -7.66 12.93 -1.59
CA HIS A 224 -7.56 11.96 -2.68
C HIS A 224 -8.96 11.58 -3.14
N ILE A 225 -9.24 11.68 -4.44
CA ILE A 225 -10.54 11.39 -5.03
C ILE A 225 -10.36 10.25 -6.02
N ARG A 226 -10.81 9.05 -5.66
CA ARG A 226 -10.69 7.84 -6.48
C ARG A 226 -12.00 7.56 -7.19
N TYR A 227 -11.92 7.23 -8.48
CA TYR A 227 -13.07 6.97 -9.33
C TYR A 227 -13.19 5.47 -9.61
N TRP A 228 -14.37 4.92 -9.38
CA TRP A 228 -14.71 3.54 -9.66
C TRP A 228 -15.91 3.46 -10.60
N THR A 229 -15.86 2.56 -11.58
CA THR A 229 -17.04 2.31 -12.40
C THR A 229 -17.96 1.32 -11.69
N ARG A 230 -19.27 1.52 -11.87
CA ARG A 230 -20.31 0.58 -11.45
C ARG A 230 -20.01 -0.83 -11.95
N GLN A 231 -19.63 -0.94 -13.23
CA GLN A 231 -19.34 -2.22 -13.87
C GLN A 231 -18.16 -2.91 -13.17
N THR A 232 -17.11 -2.18 -12.78
CA THR A 232 -15.97 -2.75 -12.04
C THR A 232 -16.39 -3.36 -10.71
N VAL A 233 -17.32 -2.72 -9.99
CA VAL A 233 -17.87 -3.28 -8.73
C VAL A 233 -18.69 -4.53 -9.01
N GLU A 234 -19.59 -4.47 -10.00
CA GLU A 234 -20.47 -5.59 -10.36
C GLU A 234 -19.68 -6.80 -10.88
N ASP A 235 -18.67 -6.59 -11.72
CA ASP A 235 -17.78 -7.64 -12.22
C ASP A 235 -16.97 -8.29 -11.09
N MET A 236 -16.46 -7.49 -10.15
CA MET A 236 -15.76 -7.99 -8.98
C MET A 236 -16.66 -8.89 -8.13
N LEU A 237 -17.89 -8.45 -7.84
CA LEU A 237 -18.85 -9.23 -7.07
C LEU A 237 -19.27 -10.52 -7.82
N ALA A 238 -19.46 -10.44 -9.14
CA ALA A 238 -19.83 -11.58 -9.97
C ALA A 238 -18.69 -12.61 -10.12
N ALA A 239 -17.43 -12.20 -9.93
CA ALA A 239 -16.29 -13.10 -9.95
C ALA A 239 -16.21 -14.02 -8.71
N PHE A 240 -16.97 -13.72 -7.65
CA PHE A 240 -17.05 -14.60 -6.48
C PHE A 240 -17.79 -15.91 -6.83
N PRO A 241 -17.33 -17.07 -6.31
CA PRO A 241 -16.40 -17.24 -5.19
C PRO A 241 -14.91 -17.31 -5.58
N GLY A 242 -14.52 -16.99 -6.81
CA GLY A 242 -13.10 -16.91 -7.17
C GLY A 242 -12.35 -15.87 -6.33
N PRO A 243 -11.09 -16.12 -5.95
CA PRO A 243 -10.31 -15.13 -5.20
C PRO A 243 -10.13 -13.86 -6.04
N PRO A 244 -10.10 -12.66 -5.41
CA PRO A 244 -10.05 -11.40 -6.16
C PRO A 244 -8.80 -11.34 -7.02
N ARG A 245 -8.98 -11.16 -8.33
CA ARG A 245 -7.92 -11.05 -9.34
C ARG A 245 -8.41 -10.09 -10.42
N PRO A 246 -7.69 -9.02 -10.75
CA PRO A 246 -6.35 -8.57 -10.30
C PRO A 246 -6.30 -7.91 -8.89
N PRO A 247 -5.12 -7.52 -8.35
CA PRO A 247 -4.98 -6.88 -7.02
C PRO A 247 -5.89 -5.68 -6.78
N GLU A 248 -6.22 -4.92 -7.83
CA GLU A 248 -7.17 -3.79 -7.76
C GLU A 248 -8.55 -4.20 -7.24
N GLN A 249 -9.01 -5.42 -7.51
CA GLN A 249 -10.28 -5.93 -6.97
C GLN A 249 -10.24 -6.05 -5.44
N ARG A 250 -9.09 -6.41 -4.86
CA ARG A 250 -8.97 -6.48 -3.39
C ARG A 250 -8.93 -5.10 -2.76
N ILE A 251 -8.31 -4.13 -3.42
CA ILE A 251 -8.34 -2.72 -3.01
C ILE A 251 -9.78 -2.22 -3.02
N LEU A 252 -10.50 -2.43 -4.12
CA LEU A 252 -11.90 -2.04 -4.25
C LEU A 252 -12.80 -2.72 -3.19
N ALA A 253 -12.65 -4.02 -2.97
CA ALA A 253 -13.43 -4.74 -1.97
C ALA A 253 -13.16 -4.22 -0.55
N GLU A 254 -11.90 -3.96 -0.19
CA GLU A 254 -11.55 -3.36 1.11
C GLU A 254 -12.13 -1.95 1.25
N GLU A 255 -11.94 -1.10 0.24
CA GLU A 255 -12.45 0.27 0.23
C GLU A 255 -13.97 0.31 0.38
N LEU A 256 -14.69 -0.52 -0.37
CA LEU A 256 -16.15 -0.58 -0.33
C LEU A 256 -16.66 -1.14 1.01
N GLN A 257 -16.03 -2.18 1.54
CA GLN A 257 -16.40 -2.73 2.85
C GLN A 257 -16.19 -1.69 3.97
N CYS A 258 -15.10 -0.93 3.91
CA CYS A 258 -14.72 0.01 4.96
C CYS A 258 -15.23 1.45 4.75
N CYS A 259 -15.90 1.77 3.64
CA CYS A 259 -16.32 3.14 3.37
C CYS A 259 -17.53 3.58 4.21
N HIS A 260 -17.67 4.89 4.39
CA HIS A 260 -18.86 5.54 4.91
C HIS A 260 -19.59 6.28 3.79
N SER A 261 -20.88 6.03 3.59
CA SER A 261 -21.67 6.68 2.53
C SER A 261 -21.89 8.16 2.85
N LEU A 262 -21.55 9.05 1.92
CA LEU A 262 -21.84 10.49 2.03
C LEU A 262 -23.01 10.87 1.12
N VAL A 263 -23.01 10.35 -0.12
CA VAL A 263 -24.06 10.57 -1.12
C VAL A 263 -24.40 9.21 -1.75
N ASP A 264 -25.64 8.73 -1.57
CA ASP A 264 -26.12 7.48 -2.18
C ASP A 264 -27.65 7.51 -2.35
N PRO A 265 -28.18 8.36 -3.27
CA PRO A 265 -29.62 8.56 -3.40
C PRO A 265 -30.40 7.29 -3.77
N ASP A 266 -29.74 6.35 -4.46
CA ASP A 266 -30.32 5.09 -4.91
C ASP A 266 -30.09 3.91 -3.93
N GLY A 267 -29.33 4.11 -2.85
CA GLY A 267 -28.98 3.05 -1.90
C GLY A 267 -28.06 1.95 -2.48
N ARG A 268 -27.29 2.25 -3.53
CA ARG A 268 -26.44 1.27 -4.22
C ARG A 268 -25.24 0.85 -3.40
N LEU A 269 -24.61 1.79 -2.69
CA LEU A 269 -23.47 1.47 -1.82
C LEU A 269 -23.92 0.51 -0.72
N GLY A 270 -25.11 0.73 -0.16
CA GLY A 270 -25.71 -0.19 0.82
C GLY A 270 -25.84 -1.62 0.27
N GLY A 271 -26.35 -1.76 -0.96
CA GLY A 271 -26.47 -3.06 -1.63
C GLY A 271 -25.13 -3.76 -1.85
N TRP A 272 -24.11 -3.03 -2.32
CA TRP A 272 -22.78 -3.62 -2.52
C TRP A 272 -22.07 -3.99 -1.21
N LYS A 273 -22.20 -3.16 -0.17
CA LYS A 273 -21.66 -3.45 1.16
C LYS A 273 -22.29 -4.71 1.74
N ALA A 274 -23.62 -4.84 1.65
CA ALA A 274 -24.33 -6.03 2.11
C ALA A 274 -23.85 -7.31 1.40
N ALA A 275 -23.51 -7.23 0.11
CA ALA A 275 -22.93 -8.35 -0.63
C ALA A 275 -21.51 -8.73 -0.12
N LEU A 276 -20.72 -7.75 0.32
CA LEU A 276 -19.39 -7.99 0.92
C LEU A 276 -19.46 -8.46 2.37
N ASP A 277 -20.52 -8.16 3.11
CA ASP A 277 -20.71 -8.64 4.48
C ASP A 277 -21.13 -10.12 4.52
N ALA A 278 -21.71 -10.63 3.43
CA ALA A 278 -22.12 -12.02 3.27
C ALA A 278 -21.16 -12.81 2.36
N LEU A 279 -19.87 -12.86 2.71
CA LEU A 279 -18.86 -13.51 1.88
C LEU A 279 -19.15 -15.02 1.67
N PRO A 280 -19.09 -15.51 0.42
CA PRO A 280 -19.21 -16.94 0.16
C PRO A 280 -18.12 -17.73 0.88
N ALA A 281 -18.48 -18.83 1.56
CA ALA A 281 -17.51 -19.68 2.25
C ALA A 281 -16.40 -20.21 1.32
N GLU A 282 -16.75 -20.48 0.05
CA GLU A 282 -15.78 -20.90 -0.97
C GLU A 282 -14.74 -19.82 -1.31
N LEU A 283 -15.10 -18.53 -1.25
CA LEU A 283 -14.15 -17.42 -1.42
C LEU A 283 -13.14 -17.40 -0.28
N VAL A 284 -13.63 -17.49 0.96
CA VAL A 284 -12.80 -17.52 2.16
C VAL A 284 -11.80 -18.69 2.08
N LYS A 285 -12.29 -19.87 1.73
CA LYS A 285 -11.48 -21.06 1.53
C LYS A 285 -10.45 -20.90 0.41
N ALA A 286 -10.84 -20.32 -0.73
CA ALA A 286 -9.95 -20.11 -1.85
C ALA A 286 -8.77 -19.18 -1.48
N VAL A 287 -9.05 -18.04 -0.85
CA VAL A 287 -8.03 -17.06 -0.43
C VAL A 287 -7.09 -17.66 0.61
N ILE A 288 -7.62 -18.35 1.63
CA ILE A 288 -6.79 -19.02 2.65
C ILE A 288 -5.93 -20.12 2.01
N SER A 289 -6.50 -20.92 1.09
CA SER A 289 -5.77 -21.97 0.38
C SER A 289 -4.65 -21.40 -0.50
N GLU A 290 -4.85 -20.26 -1.16
CA GLU A 290 -3.80 -19.58 -1.94
C GLU A 290 -2.65 -19.08 -1.07
N ALA A 291 -2.94 -18.57 0.13
CA ALA A 291 -1.90 -18.26 1.10
C ALA A 291 -1.14 -19.55 1.46
N GLN A 292 -1.84 -20.59 1.94
CA GLN A 292 -1.26 -21.89 2.36
C GLN A 292 -0.35 -22.52 1.30
N LYS A 293 -0.76 -22.50 0.03
CA LYS A 293 0.03 -23.04 -1.10
C LYS A 293 1.36 -22.30 -1.33
N ARG A 294 1.50 -21.05 -0.89
CA ARG A 294 2.74 -20.27 -1.02
C ARG A 294 3.75 -20.57 0.08
N LEU A 295 3.34 -21.11 1.23
CA LEU A 295 4.23 -21.37 2.36
C LEU A 295 5.43 -22.30 2.01
N PRO A 296 5.26 -23.43 1.28
CA PRO A 296 6.41 -24.26 0.91
C PRO A 296 7.43 -23.53 0.03
N LEU A 297 6.95 -22.64 -0.85
CA LEU A 297 7.82 -21.81 -1.69
C LEU A 297 8.60 -20.82 -0.82
N PHE A 298 7.94 -20.15 0.12
CA PHE A 298 8.60 -19.24 1.06
C PHE A 298 9.64 -19.96 1.92
N ARG A 299 9.33 -21.16 2.45
CA ARG A 299 10.28 -21.99 3.22
C ARG A 299 11.56 -22.26 2.43
N ASN A 300 11.42 -22.63 1.16
CA ASN A 300 12.57 -22.92 0.31
C ASN A 300 13.40 -21.66 0.00
N GLN A 301 12.74 -20.53 -0.29
CA GLN A 301 13.42 -19.26 -0.54
C GLN A 301 14.12 -18.73 0.71
N TRP A 302 13.47 -18.83 1.87
CA TRP A 302 14.00 -18.41 3.15
C TRP A 302 15.30 -19.15 3.49
N ARG A 303 15.31 -20.48 3.41
CA ARG A 303 16.51 -21.29 3.68
C ARG A 303 17.69 -20.89 2.80
N LYS A 304 17.46 -20.73 1.49
CA LYS A 304 18.49 -20.28 0.56
C LYS A 304 19.06 -18.91 0.93
N ALA A 305 18.18 -17.95 1.22
CA ALA A 305 18.59 -16.61 1.60
C ALA A 305 19.32 -16.59 2.95
N GLN A 306 18.90 -17.42 3.90
CA GLN A 306 19.55 -17.60 5.20
C GLN A 306 20.96 -18.19 5.07
N ASP A 307 21.13 -19.25 4.26
CA ASP A 307 22.44 -19.87 4.03
C ASP A 307 23.44 -18.86 3.45
N ALA A 308 22.94 -17.99 2.56
CA ALA A 308 23.69 -16.90 1.92
C ALA A 308 23.87 -15.63 2.78
N ASP A 309 23.28 -15.55 3.98
CA ASP A 309 23.17 -14.31 4.79
C ASP A 309 22.60 -13.12 3.95
N ASP A 310 21.64 -13.39 3.06
CA ASP A 310 21.01 -12.37 2.21
C ASP A 310 19.85 -11.67 2.94
N ARG A 311 20.21 -10.70 3.77
CA ARG A 311 19.26 -9.98 4.63
C ARG A 311 18.26 -9.13 3.87
N ILE A 312 18.63 -8.62 2.69
CA ILE A 312 17.70 -7.84 1.84
C ILE A 312 16.58 -8.77 1.37
N HIS A 313 16.96 -9.94 0.82
CA HIS A 313 16.00 -10.92 0.35
C HIS A 313 15.14 -11.47 1.50
N LEU A 314 15.74 -11.81 2.64
CA LEU A 314 15.00 -12.27 3.83
C LEU A 314 13.99 -11.24 4.35
N TYR A 315 14.37 -9.96 4.40
CA TYR A 315 13.46 -8.89 4.82
C TYR A 315 12.24 -8.79 3.88
N CYS A 316 12.46 -8.87 2.57
CA CYS A 316 11.39 -8.87 1.59
C CYS A 316 10.49 -10.11 1.67
N LEU A 317 11.08 -11.30 1.87
CA LEU A 317 10.32 -12.54 2.08
C LEU A 317 9.46 -12.46 3.35
N ALA A 318 10.01 -11.93 4.45
CA ALA A 318 9.27 -11.77 5.71
C ALA A 318 8.04 -10.86 5.53
N ASN A 319 8.22 -9.69 4.91
CA ASN A 319 7.14 -8.74 4.68
C ASN A 319 6.07 -9.30 3.73
N GLN A 320 6.47 -10.03 2.68
CA GLN A 320 5.52 -10.70 1.79
C GLN A 320 4.72 -11.79 2.51
N ALA A 321 5.40 -12.64 3.29
CA ALA A 321 4.76 -13.72 4.03
C ALA A 321 3.81 -13.19 5.11
N VAL A 322 4.17 -12.10 5.80
CA VAL A 322 3.30 -11.40 6.75
C VAL A 322 2.08 -10.79 6.05
N ASN A 323 2.25 -10.17 4.89
CA ASN A 323 1.12 -9.63 4.14
C ASN A 323 0.15 -10.74 3.71
N ASP A 324 0.67 -11.87 3.20
CA ASP A 324 -0.15 -13.03 2.82
C ASP A 324 -0.87 -13.66 4.02
N LEU A 325 -0.21 -13.74 5.18
CA LEU A 325 -0.84 -14.17 6.43
C LEU A 325 -1.98 -13.25 6.83
N LEU A 326 -1.75 -11.93 6.81
CA LEU A 326 -2.76 -10.94 7.17
C LEU A 326 -3.96 -10.98 6.23
N ILE A 327 -3.74 -11.15 4.93
CA ILE A 327 -4.84 -11.34 3.95
C ILE A 327 -5.68 -12.56 4.33
N ALA A 328 -5.05 -13.68 4.66
CA ALA A 328 -5.77 -14.90 5.07
C ALA A 328 -6.53 -14.72 6.39
N LEU A 329 -5.92 -14.06 7.38
CA LEU A 329 -6.53 -13.77 8.67
C LEU A 329 -7.71 -12.79 8.56
N TYR A 330 -7.57 -11.74 7.76
CA TYR A 330 -8.68 -10.81 7.50
C TYR A 330 -9.84 -11.52 6.82
N MET A 331 -9.55 -12.33 5.79
CA MET A 331 -10.57 -13.08 5.07
C MET A 331 -11.29 -14.09 5.98
N ARG A 332 -10.56 -14.74 6.89
CA ARG A 332 -11.15 -15.61 7.92
C ARG A 332 -12.16 -14.86 8.81
N ASN A 333 -11.88 -13.60 9.11
CA ASN A 333 -12.72 -12.72 9.91
C ASN A 333 -13.69 -11.89 9.04
N GLY A 334 -14.01 -12.36 7.82
CA GLY A 334 -15.01 -11.74 6.95
C GLY A 334 -14.61 -10.39 6.37
N ARG A 335 -13.31 -10.04 6.38
CA ARG A 335 -12.82 -8.75 5.91
C ARG A 335 -11.83 -8.86 4.76
N PHE A 336 -11.80 -7.85 3.90
CA PHE A 336 -10.74 -7.69 2.92
C PHE A 336 -9.57 -6.88 3.48
N LEU A 337 -8.38 -7.19 2.98
CA LEU A 337 -7.16 -6.43 3.23
C LEU A 337 -6.33 -6.37 1.96
N SER A 338 -6.07 -5.19 1.42
CA SER A 338 -5.15 -5.01 0.30
C SER A 338 -3.69 -4.85 0.74
N THR A 339 -3.48 -4.16 1.86
CA THR A 339 -2.17 -3.80 2.44
C THR A 339 -2.32 -3.70 3.96
N PRO A 340 -1.26 -3.84 4.77
CA PRO A 340 -1.35 -3.92 6.23
C PRO A 340 -1.64 -2.56 6.90
N ARG A 341 -2.69 -1.86 6.45
CA ARG A 341 -3.16 -0.59 6.99
C ARG A 341 -4.02 -0.84 8.23
N TRP A 342 -3.74 -0.10 9.31
CA TRP A 342 -4.57 -0.11 10.52
C TRP A 342 -4.75 -1.49 11.18
N THR A 343 -3.83 -2.44 10.92
CA THR A 343 -3.91 -3.82 11.42
C THR A 343 -4.02 -3.89 12.94
N HIS A 344 -3.30 -3.03 13.65
CA HIS A 344 -3.35 -2.93 15.11
C HIS A 344 -4.69 -2.45 15.67
N LYS A 345 -5.52 -1.75 14.87
CA LYS A 345 -6.89 -1.33 15.26
C LYS A 345 -7.92 -2.37 14.82
N ASP A 346 -7.87 -2.79 13.56
CA ASP A 346 -8.82 -3.74 12.99
C ASP A 346 -8.83 -5.08 13.75
N THR A 347 -7.65 -5.61 14.06
CA THR A 347 -7.54 -6.92 14.70
C THR A 347 -8.13 -6.95 16.11
N GLN A 348 -8.37 -5.82 16.77
CA GLN A 348 -9.03 -5.79 18.08
C GLN A 348 -10.48 -6.27 18.03
N ALA A 349 -11.11 -6.21 16.85
CA ALA A 349 -12.49 -6.63 16.63
C ALA A 349 -12.60 -8.03 16.00
N PHE A 350 -11.49 -8.77 15.85
CA PHE A 350 -11.50 -10.09 15.23
C PHE A 350 -11.81 -11.16 16.26
N ASP A 351 -12.75 -12.06 15.92
CA ASP A 351 -13.13 -13.18 16.77
C ASP A 351 -12.03 -14.26 16.83
N THR A 352 -11.23 -14.35 15.77
CA THR A 352 -10.27 -15.44 15.57
C THR A 352 -8.88 -14.86 15.27
N LEU A 353 -7.97 -14.94 16.24
CA LEU A 353 -6.60 -14.42 16.15
C LEU A 353 -5.58 -15.35 16.80
N PRO A 354 -4.36 -15.47 16.24
CA PRO A 354 -3.23 -16.03 16.96
C PRO A 354 -2.91 -15.25 18.24
N VAL A 355 -2.51 -15.97 19.28
CA VAL A 355 -1.98 -15.36 20.52
C VAL A 355 -0.75 -14.50 20.19
N ASP A 356 -0.66 -13.34 20.84
CA ASP A 356 0.43 -12.37 20.69
C ASP A 356 0.67 -11.90 19.25
N LEU A 357 -0.37 -11.87 18.41
CA LEU A 357 -0.26 -11.53 16.99
C LEU A 357 0.53 -10.22 16.77
N GLY A 358 0.18 -9.12 17.47
CA GLY A 358 0.86 -7.82 17.29
C GLY A 358 2.37 -7.86 17.56
N THR A 359 2.78 -8.53 18.63
CA THR A 359 4.20 -8.72 18.98
C THR A 359 4.91 -9.58 17.93
N ASN A 360 4.29 -10.68 17.52
CA ASN A 360 4.84 -11.59 16.52
C ASN A 360 4.98 -10.92 15.16
N LEU A 361 3.97 -10.17 14.71
CA LEU A 361 4.01 -9.42 13.45
C LEU A 361 5.14 -8.39 13.47
N SER A 362 5.23 -7.59 14.54
CA SER A 362 6.28 -6.57 14.68
C SER A 362 7.67 -7.20 14.62
N ARG A 363 7.88 -8.31 15.34
CA ARG A 363 9.15 -9.05 15.30
C ARG A 363 9.49 -9.58 13.90
N LEU A 364 8.49 -10.07 13.16
CA LEU A 364 8.71 -10.65 11.83
C LEU A 364 9.15 -9.62 10.81
N VAL A 365 8.60 -8.40 10.86
CA VAL A 365 8.86 -7.36 9.84
C VAL A 365 9.96 -6.37 10.21
N ASP A 366 10.52 -6.43 11.42
CA ASP A 366 11.57 -5.49 11.87
C ASP A 366 12.94 -5.73 11.19
N GLY A 367 13.96 -4.92 11.46
CA GLY A 367 15.31 -5.09 10.90
C GLY A 367 16.02 -6.38 11.37
N ILE A 368 16.61 -7.14 10.43
CA ILE A 368 17.26 -8.44 10.67
C ILE A 368 18.71 -8.26 11.16
N LEU A 369 19.00 -8.64 12.40
CA LEU A 369 20.30 -8.33 13.03
C LEU A 369 21.40 -9.33 12.74
N ASP A 370 21.08 -10.62 12.79
CA ASP A 370 22.04 -11.71 12.69
C ASP A 370 21.35 -13.01 12.30
N ARG A 371 22.12 -14.10 12.21
CA ARG A 371 21.62 -15.43 11.84
C ARG A 371 20.68 -16.03 12.88
N GLU A 372 20.84 -15.70 14.16
CA GLU A 372 19.95 -16.20 15.21
C GLU A 372 18.55 -15.57 15.06
N ASP A 373 18.49 -14.26 14.80
CA ASP A 373 17.24 -13.55 14.50
C ASP A 373 16.50 -14.18 13.30
N MET A 374 17.24 -14.60 12.26
CA MET A 374 16.65 -15.28 11.09
C MET A 374 15.99 -16.61 11.46
N VAL A 375 16.65 -17.43 12.28
CA VAL A 375 16.10 -18.72 12.73
C VAL A 375 14.83 -18.48 13.53
N VAL A 376 14.88 -17.58 14.51
CA VAL A 376 13.73 -17.35 15.37
C VAL A 376 12.54 -16.77 14.61
N ARG A 377 12.78 -15.86 13.66
CA ARG A 377 11.70 -15.33 12.80
C ARG A 377 11.04 -16.41 11.96
N TRP A 378 11.82 -17.32 11.39
CA TRP A 378 11.24 -18.44 10.66
C TRP A 378 10.36 -19.31 11.55
N THR A 379 10.83 -19.63 12.76
CA THR A 379 10.03 -20.38 13.76
C THR A 379 8.74 -19.65 14.14
N VAL A 380 8.78 -18.32 14.30
CA VAL A 380 7.57 -17.52 14.56
C VAL A 380 6.62 -17.55 13.36
N LEU A 381 7.15 -17.37 12.14
CA LEU A 381 6.34 -17.38 10.92
C LEU A 381 5.67 -18.74 10.71
N GLU A 382 6.43 -19.83 10.80
CA GLU A 382 5.87 -21.19 10.77
C GLU A 382 4.84 -21.39 11.87
N GLY A 383 5.14 -20.96 13.10
CA GLY A 383 4.20 -21.07 14.22
C GLY A 383 2.86 -20.36 13.96
N LEU A 384 2.86 -19.22 13.30
CA LEU A 384 1.63 -18.49 12.94
C LEU A 384 0.85 -19.16 11.81
N TRP A 385 1.52 -19.88 10.91
CA TRP A 385 0.89 -20.55 9.77
C TRP A 385 0.47 -22.00 10.07
N ASP A 386 1.30 -22.74 10.79
CA ASP A 386 1.13 -24.17 11.09
C ASP A 386 0.17 -24.42 12.27
N LYS A 387 -0.01 -23.45 13.19
CA LYS A 387 -1.10 -23.46 14.18
C LYS A 387 -2.44 -23.16 13.52
N SER A 388 -2.75 -24.00 12.55
CA SER A 388 -3.80 -23.92 11.55
C SER A 388 -5.21 -23.85 12.11
N GLU A 389 -5.44 -23.94 13.42
CA GLU A 389 -6.78 -23.77 14.03
C GLU A 389 -7.48 -22.50 13.55
N TYR A 390 -6.71 -21.41 13.36
CA TYR A 390 -7.23 -20.12 12.88
C TYR A 390 -7.38 -20.05 11.35
N LEU A 391 -6.68 -20.91 10.60
CA LEU A 391 -6.71 -20.97 9.13
C LEU A 391 -7.36 -22.27 8.61
N ASN A 392 -7.95 -23.08 9.48
CA ASN A 392 -8.57 -24.34 9.13
C ASN A 392 -9.96 -24.04 8.60
N THR A 393 -10.19 -24.36 7.34
CA THR A 393 -11.47 -24.09 6.67
C THR A 393 -12.50 -25.19 6.97
N THR A 394 -12.21 -26.13 7.86
CA THR A 394 -13.07 -27.29 8.15
C THR A 394 -14.26 -26.95 9.05
N VAL A 395 -14.33 -25.73 9.59
CA VAL A 395 -15.43 -25.29 10.46
C VAL A 395 -15.85 -23.86 10.12
N VAL A 396 -16.88 -23.74 9.28
CA VAL A 396 -17.94 -22.70 9.32
C VAL A 396 -19.22 -23.37 8.83
#